data_AF-A0A2A4IXX1-F1
#
_entry.id   AF-A0A2A4IXX1-F1
#
_cell.length_a   1.000
_cell.length_b   1.000
_cell.length_c   1.000
_cell.angle_alpha   90.00
_cell.angle_beta   90.00
_cell.angle_gamma   90.00
#
_symmetry.space_group_name_H-M   'P 1'
#
loop_
_entity.id
_entity.type
_entity.pdbx_description
1 polymer ?
#
loop_
_entity_poly.entity_id
_entity_poly.type
_entity_poly.pdbx_seq_one_letter_code
_entity_poly.pdbx_strand_id
1 'polypeptide(L)'
;MSDPDKNDNRNRGLAAVFDGLRKNSSSINDPIRSVPSTLLILVLGVYLLLGFLTQLVEDGMPAVVQEANLARDNSDTFSEEVAWRYLDRIIGKEPRVSGTPYHLNQTIDLKAMVDEIAQQGNQHIRTDWQIASGDYWHNSSASFFNVYQNTSNIIALLEGESGFHANGTIGSSILVNCHYDSVPFALGASDNAVFCAIMAEVLTKLSRSKQKLKRNVIFLFNGAEENGLQ
;
A
#
# COMPACT_ATOMS: atom_id res chain seq x y z
N MET A 1 32.92 47.08 -2.16
CA MET A 1 32.81 47.42 -3.59
C MET A 1 32.33 46.17 -4.30
N SER A 2 31.01 46.04 -4.41
CA SER A 2 30.30 44.89 -4.97
C SER A 2 30.19 45.06 -6.48
N ASP A 3 30.83 44.17 -7.21
CA ASP A 3 30.96 44.16 -8.66
C ASP A 3 29.58 43.90 -9.33
N PRO A 4 28.98 44.90 -10.02
CA PRO A 4 27.60 44.84 -10.50
C PRO A 4 27.43 44.02 -11.79
N ASP A 5 28.53 43.57 -12.41
CA ASP A 5 28.50 42.99 -13.76
C ASP A 5 28.10 41.50 -13.85
N LYS A 6 27.94 40.80 -12.72
CA LYS A 6 27.59 39.36 -12.75
C LYS A 6 26.10 39.05 -12.86
N ASN A 7 25.22 40.05 -12.72
CA ASN A 7 23.76 39.85 -12.76
C ASN A 7 23.12 40.19 -14.13
N ASP A 8 23.81 40.92 -15.01
CA ASP A 8 23.27 41.34 -16.32
C ASP A 8 23.25 40.18 -17.35
N ASN A 9 24.21 39.25 -17.29
CA ASN A 9 24.32 38.18 -18.28
C ASN A 9 23.28 37.05 -18.17
N ARG A 10 22.59 36.88 -17.02
CA ARG A 10 21.54 35.84 -16.88
C ARG A 10 20.19 36.28 -17.46
N ASN A 11 19.88 37.57 -17.45
CA ASN A 11 18.60 38.11 -17.94
C ASN A 11 18.57 38.33 -19.45
N ARG A 12 19.73 38.52 -20.10
CA ARG A 12 19.81 38.73 -21.56
C ARG A 12 19.38 37.51 -22.38
N GLY A 13 19.65 36.30 -21.89
CA GLY A 13 19.29 35.06 -22.60
C GLY A 13 17.78 34.82 -22.66
N LEU A 14 17.08 35.02 -21.53
CA LEU A 14 15.62 34.87 -21.45
C LEU A 14 14.90 35.98 -22.22
N ALA A 15 15.32 37.25 -22.05
CA ALA A 15 14.72 38.38 -22.76
C ALA A 15 14.82 38.23 -24.29
N ALA A 16 15.97 37.77 -24.80
CA ALA A 16 16.17 37.56 -26.24
C ALA A 16 15.29 36.43 -26.83
N VAL A 17 14.96 35.41 -26.05
CA VAL A 17 14.07 34.31 -26.48
C VAL A 17 12.62 34.80 -26.57
N PHE A 18 12.15 35.58 -25.59
CA PHE A 18 10.82 36.19 -25.61
C PHE A 18 10.67 37.25 -26.71
N ASP A 19 11.69 38.07 -26.94
CA ASP A 19 11.68 39.05 -28.04
C ASP A 19 11.77 38.38 -29.41
N GLY A 20 12.45 37.23 -29.52
CA GLY A 20 12.49 36.40 -30.73
C GLY A 20 11.14 35.76 -31.07
N LEU A 21 10.36 35.35 -30.07
CA LEU A 21 8.99 34.84 -30.23
C LEU A 21 7.99 35.92 -30.68
N ARG A 22 8.25 37.18 -30.31
CA ARG A 22 7.36 38.32 -30.52
C ARG A 22 7.71 39.18 -31.73
N LYS A 23 8.83 38.88 -32.41
CA LYS A 23 9.45 39.76 -33.43
C LYS A 23 8.56 40.13 -34.62
N ASN A 24 7.37 39.54 -34.77
CA ASN A 24 6.38 39.86 -35.82
C ASN A 24 4.93 40.03 -35.30
N SER A 25 4.71 40.36 -34.02
CA SER A 25 3.36 40.58 -33.46
C SER A 25 3.18 42.02 -32.96
N SER A 26 2.24 42.74 -33.57
CA SER A 26 1.89 44.13 -33.22
C SER A 26 0.72 44.22 -32.24
N SER A 27 0.04 43.11 -31.95
CA SER A 27 -1.08 43.02 -31.01
C SER A 27 -1.00 41.75 -30.17
N ILE A 28 -1.44 41.82 -28.91
CA ILE A 28 -1.53 40.67 -27.98
C ILE A 28 -2.41 39.52 -28.52
N ASN A 29 -3.27 39.80 -29.50
CA ASN A 29 -4.20 38.84 -30.10
C ASN A 29 -3.72 38.22 -31.43
N ASP A 30 -2.47 38.48 -31.87
CA ASP A 30 -1.96 37.89 -33.11
C ASP A 30 -1.60 36.40 -32.92
N PRO A 31 -2.03 35.50 -33.82
CA PRO A 31 -1.75 34.06 -33.68
C PRO A 31 -0.26 33.76 -33.84
N ILE A 32 0.28 32.94 -32.94
CA ILE A 32 1.67 32.47 -32.99
C ILE A 32 1.86 31.62 -34.26
N ARG A 33 2.64 32.12 -35.22
CA ARG A 33 2.85 31.44 -36.53
C ARG A 33 3.89 30.34 -36.51
N SER A 34 4.88 30.41 -35.61
CA SER A 34 5.95 29.41 -35.51
C SER A 34 6.65 29.48 -34.16
N VAL A 35 7.00 28.33 -33.60
CA VAL A 35 7.82 28.22 -32.38
C VAL A 35 9.26 27.93 -32.79
N PRO A 36 10.28 28.62 -32.24
CA PRO A 36 11.69 28.32 -32.50
C PRO A 36 12.03 26.88 -32.14
N SER A 37 12.69 26.15 -33.05
CA SER A 37 13.09 24.76 -32.82
C SER A 37 14.00 24.60 -31.59
N THR A 38 14.80 25.63 -31.27
CA THR A 38 15.64 25.66 -30.07
C THR A 38 14.83 25.63 -28.77
N LEU A 39 13.68 26.31 -28.74
CA LEU A 39 12.78 26.28 -27.59
C LEU A 39 12.13 24.90 -27.44
N LEU A 40 11.72 24.27 -28.55
CA LEU A 40 11.18 22.91 -28.54
C LEU A 40 12.21 21.89 -28.05
N ILE A 41 13.47 21.99 -28.52
CA ILE A 41 14.57 21.12 -28.07
C ILE A 41 14.85 21.32 -26.58
N LEU A 42 14.85 22.56 -26.10
CA LEU A 42 15.07 22.86 -24.68
C LEU A 42 13.94 22.28 -23.82
N VAL A 43 12.68 22.50 -24.20
CA VAL A 43 11.50 21.95 -23.50
C VAL A 43 11.55 20.42 -23.47
N LEU A 44 11.84 19.79 -24.62
CA LEU A 44 12.00 18.33 -24.68
C LEU A 44 13.15 17.85 -23.78
N GLY A 45 14.30 18.53 -23.81
CA GLY A 45 15.43 18.22 -22.94
C GLY A 45 15.11 18.32 -21.45
N VAL A 46 14.32 19.32 -21.06
CA VAL A 46 13.82 19.47 -19.68
C VAL A 46 12.87 18.32 -19.32
N TYR A 47 11.93 17.95 -20.20
CA TYR A 47 11.04 16.81 -19.96
C TYR A 47 11.79 15.49 -19.85
N LEU A 48 12.79 15.25 -20.70
CA LEU A 48 13.64 14.05 -20.63
C LEU A 48 14.48 14.04 -19.36
N LEU A 49 15.03 15.18 -18.95
CA LEU A 49 15.77 15.29 -17.68
C LEU A 49 14.86 15.03 -16.49
N LEU A 50 13.66 15.61 -16.47
CA LEU A 50 12.67 15.34 -15.42
C LEU A 50 12.29 13.86 -15.40
N GLY A 51 11.99 13.26 -16.55
CA GLY A 51 11.70 11.82 -16.65
C GLY A 51 12.85 10.95 -16.14
N PHE A 52 14.10 11.29 -16.48
CA PHE A 52 15.28 10.60 -15.98
C PHE A 52 15.45 10.75 -14.46
N LEU A 53 15.26 11.95 -13.91
CA LEU A 53 15.34 12.19 -12.47
C LEU A 53 14.23 11.45 -11.72
N THR A 54 13.00 11.44 -12.25
CA THR A 54 11.90 10.63 -11.70
C THR A 54 12.26 9.16 -11.73
N GLN A 55 12.78 8.64 -12.84
CA GLN A 55 13.20 7.25 -12.96
C GLN A 55 14.31 6.90 -11.94
N LEU A 56 15.30 7.77 -11.74
CA LEU A 56 16.34 7.55 -10.72
C LEU A 56 15.77 7.49 -9.30
N VAL A 57 14.74 8.28 -9.00
CA VAL A 57 14.07 8.26 -7.71
C VAL A 57 13.19 7.02 -7.56
N GLU A 58 12.47 6.61 -8.62
CA GLU A 58 11.65 5.41 -8.64
C GLU A 58 12.50 4.13 -8.54
N ASP A 59 13.64 4.07 -9.22
CA ASP A 59 14.58 2.94 -9.18
C ASP A 59 15.40 2.92 -7.87
N GLY A 60 15.39 4.01 -7.10
CA GLY A 60 16.04 4.16 -5.81
C GLY A 60 15.35 3.42 -4.67
N MET A 61 14.77 2.24 -4.94
CA MET A 61 14.11 1.42 -3.93
C MET A 61 15.13 0.91 -2.89
N PRO A 62 14.72 0.77 -1.61
CA PRO A 62 15.55 0.12 -0.60
C PRO A 62 16.01 -1.27 -1.05
N ALA A 63 17.23 -1.65 -0.67
CA ALA A 63 17.72 -2.99 -0.95
C ALA A 63 16.86 -4.03 -0.20
N VAL A 64 16.52 -5.11 -0.90
CA VAL A 64 15.75 -6.23 -0.33
C VAL A 64 16.45 -6.80 0.90
N VAL A 65 15.72 -6.89 2.01
CA VAL A 65 16.19 -7.48 3.26
C VAL A 65 15.86 -8.97 3.28
N GLN A 66 16.90 -9.78 3.07
CA GLN A 66 16.80 -11.24 3.17
C GLN A 66 16.70 -11.71 4.62
N GLU A 67 15.89 -12.73 4.87
CA GLU A 67 15.69 -13.27 6.22
C GLU A 67 16.98 -13.84 6.80
N ALA A 68 17.81 -14.48 5.96
CA ALA A 68 19.10 -15.06 6.36
C ALA A 68 20.07 -14.02 6.96
N ASN A 69 19.91 -12.75 6.61
CA ASN A 69 20.75 -11.65 7.11
C ASN A 69 20.23 -11.06 8.42
N LEU A 70 19.05 -11.48 8.89
CA LEU A 70 18.42 -11.00 10.11
C LEU A 70 18.65 -11.98 11.25
N ALA A 71 19.02 -11.45 12.42
CA ALA A 71 18.99 -12.23 13.65
C ALA A 71 17.56 -12.71 13.92
N ARG A 72 17.39 -13.91 14.50
CA ARG A 72 16.06 -14.45 14.83
C ARG A 72 15.25 -13.55 15.76
N ASP A 73 15.91 -12.76 16.60
CA ASP A 73 15.28 -11.80 17.51
C ASP A 73 15.15 -10.38 16.93
N ASN A 74 15.47 -10.18 15.65
CA ASN A 74 15.23 -8.91 14.96
C ASN A 74 13.71 -8.71 14.77
N SER A 75 13.19 -7.69 15.47
CA SER A 75 11.79 -7.29 15.45
C SER A 75 11.55 -5.91 14.84
N ASP A 76 12.60 -5.21 14.42
CA ASP A 76 12.56 -3.81 13.97
C ASP A 76 12.71 -3.67 12.46
N THR A 77 13.17 -4.73 11.78
CA THR A 77 13.45 -4.72 10.34
C THR A 77 12.46 -5.60 9.60
N PHE A 78 11.66 -4.99 8.73
CA PHE A 78 10.75 -5.69 7.81
C PHE A 78 11.55 -6.54 6.81
N SER A 79 11.08 -7.75 6.48
CA SER A 79 11.69 -8.58 5.45
C SER A 79 10.75 -8.75 4.25
N GLU A 80 11.15 -8.20 3.11
CA GLU A 80 10.42 -8.34 1.85
C GLU A 80 10.39 -9.80 1.38
N GLU A 81 11.44 -10.58 1.66
CA GLU A 81 11.48 -12.01 1.34
C GLU A 81 10.41 -12.80 2.09
N VAL A 82 10.25 -12.55 3.40
CA VAL A 82 9.23 -13.21 4.21
C VAL A 82 7.83 -12.78 3.75
N ALA A 83 7.63 -11.48 3.54
CA ALA A 83 6.38 -10.94 3.01
C ALA A 83 6.03 -11.54 1.64
N TRP A 84 7.01 -11.74 0.75
CA TRP A 84 6.79 -12.40 -0.54
C TRP A 84 6.30 -13.84 -0.39
N ARG A 85 6.80 -14.59 0.60
CA ARG A 85 6.32 -15.97 0.88
C ARG A 85 4.89 -15.97 1.43
N TYR A 86 4.53 -15.00 2.27
CA TYR A 86 3.13 -14.82 2.66
C TYR A 86 2.26 -14.49 1.46
N LEU A 87 2.73 -13.61 0.57
CA LEU A 87 2.01 -13.23 -0.64
C LEU A 87 1.74 -14.43 -1.55
N ASP A 88 2.74 -15.27 -1.80
CA ASP A 88 2.61 -16.47 -2.64
C ASP A 88 1.56 -17.44 -2.05
N ARG A 89 1.57 -17.64 -0.72
CA ARG A 89 0.58 -18.49 -0.03
C ARG A 89 -0.82 -17.87 -0.01
N ILE A 90 -0.95 -16.55 0.08
CA ILE A 90 -2.25 -15.85 0.07
C ILE A 90 -2.84 -15.81 -1.34
N ILE A 91 -2.03 -15.53 -2.36
CA ILE A 91 -2.49 -15.48 -3.75
C ILE A 91 -2.96 -16.87 -4.20
N GLY A 92 -2.20 -17.90 -3.85
CA GLY A 92 -2.49 -19.24 -4.32
C GLY A 92 -2.42 -19.33 -5.85
N LYS A 93 -3.39 -20.02 -6.46
CA LYS A 93 -3.36 -20.42 -7.88
C LYS A 93 -4.60 -20.00 -8.66
N GLU A 94 -5.68 -19.66 -7.96
CA GLU A 94 -6.98 -19.37 -8.56
C GLU A 94 -7.58 -18.11 -7.91
N PRO A 95 -8.55 -17.44 -8.57
CA PRO A 95 -9.31 -16.36 -7.95
C PRO A 95 -10.01 -16.80 -6.65
N ARG A 96 -9.86 -16.01 -5.59
CA ARG A 96 -10.41 -16.24 -4.26
C ARG A 96 -11.75 -15.53 -4.11
N VAL A 97 -12.67 -15.79 -5.04
CA VAL A 97 -13.99 -15.15 -5.03
C VAL A 97 -14.76 -15.62 -3.80
N SER A 98 -15.22 -14.67 -2.98
CA SER A 98 -15.94 -14.97 -1.74
C SER A 98 -17.13 -15.90 -1.98
N GLY A 99 -17.33 -16.85 -1.08
CA GLY A 99 -18.36 -17.89 -1.19
C GLY A 99 -18.00 -19.10 -2.06
N THR A 100 -16.87 -19.08 -2.80
CA THR A 100 -16.41 -20.26 -3.55
C THR A 100 -15.71 -21.29 -2.64
N PRO A 101 -15.68 -22.58 -3.03
CA PRO A 101 -14.89 -23.59 -2.32
C PRO A 101 -13.40 -23.24 -2.26
N TYR A 102 -12.87 -22.63 -3.33
CA TYR A 102 -11.46 -22.20 -3.36
C TYR A 102 -11.18 -21.11 -2.33
N HIS A 103 -12.05 -20.11 -2.22
CA HIS A 103 -11.96 -19.08 -1.19
C HIS A 103 -12.01 -19.67 0.23
N LEU A 104 -12.87 -20.66 0.49
CA LEU A 104 -12.90 -21.35 1.78
C LEU A 104 -11.57 -22.06 2.08
N ASN A 105 -11.01 -22.80 1.11
CA ASN A 105 -9.71 -23.45 1.29
C ASN A 105 -8.60 -22.43 1.57
N GLN A 106 -8.57 -21.31 0.84
CA GLN A 106 -7.61 -20.24 1.09
C GLN A 106 -7.82 -19.55 2.45
N THR A 107 -9.06 -19.49 2.93
CA THR A 107 -9.36 -19.01 4.29
C THR A 107 -8.76 -19.94 5.35
N ILE A 108 -8.89 -21.27 5.16
CA ILE A 108 -8.27 -22.28 6.04
C ILE A 108 -6.75 -22.12 6.04
N ASP A 109 -6.15 -22.00 4.86
CA ASP A 109 -4.70 -21.86 4.69
C ASP A 109 -4.18 -20.57 5.34
N LEU A 110 -4.93 -19.47 5.21
CA LEU A 110 -4.64 -18.18 5.84
C LEU A 110 -4.77 -18.27 7.36
N LYS A 111 -5.82 -18.91 7.89
CA LYS A 111 -5.96 -19.12 9.34
C LYS A 111 -4.77 -19.90 9.90
N ALA A 112 -4.37 -20.98 9.22
CA ALA A 112 -3.21 -21.76 9.61
C ALA A 112 -1.91 -20.91 9.60
N MET A 113 -1.72 -20.09 8.56
CA MET A 113 -0.58 -19.16 8.49
C MET A 113 -0.55 -18.19 9.67
N VAL A 114 -1.68 -17.57 10.00
CA VAL A 114 -1.78 -16.61 11.11
C VAL A 114 -1.56 -17.30 12.46
N ASP A 115 -2.02 -18.56 12.61
CA ASP A 115 -1.76 -19.36 13.81
C ASP A 115 -0.28 -19.74 13.97
N GLU A 116 0.40 -20.06 12.87
CA GLU A 116 1.84 -20.30 12.86
C GLU A 116 2.60 -19.05 13.34
N ILE A 117 2.22 -17.86 12.86
CA ILE A 117 2.79 -16.59 13.31
C ILE A 117 2.55 -16.38 14.82
N ALA A 118 1.32 -16.66 15.28
CA ALA A 118 0.95 -16.54 16.69
C ALA A 118 1.77 -17.46 17.60
N GLN A 119 2.05 -18.68 17.16
CA GLN A 119 2.84 -19.66 17.91
C GLN A 119 4.33 -19.30 17.97
N GLN A 120 4.85 -18.60 16.96
CA GLN A 120 6.26 -18.20 16.88
C GLN A 120 6.56 -16.83 17.51
N GLY A 121 5.53 -16.09 17.92
CA GLY A 121 5.66 -14.79 18.56
C GLY A 121 6.17 -14.88 20.00
N ASN A 122 6.88 -13.85 20.46
CA ASN A 122 7.27 -13.70 21.87
C ASN A 122 6.14 -13.08 22.71
N GLN A 123 5.25 -12.34 22.05
CA GLN A 123 4.08 -11.71 22.64
C GLN A 123 2.82 -12.52 22.36
N HIS A 124 1.82 -12.40 23.24
CA HIS A 124 0.58 -13.14 23.08
C HIS A 124 -0.25 -12.58 21.92
N ILE A 125 -0.54 -13.46 20.96
CA ILE A 125 -1.45 -13.19 19.85
C ILE A 125 -2.68 -14.08 20.04
N ARG A 126 -3.87 -13.49 20.03
CA ARG A 126 -5.13 -14.21 19.96
C ARG A 126 -5.63 -14.22 18.53
N THR A 127 -5.83 -15.40 17.98
CA THR A 127 -6.34 -15.59 16.63
C THR A 127 -7.78 -16.06 16.67
N ASP A 128 -8.63 -15.56 15.78
CA ASP A 128 -10.00 -16.02 15.66
C ASP A 128 -10.42 -16.16 14.19
N TRP A 129 -11.32 -17.08 13.92
CA TRP A 129 -12.05 -17.15 12.65
C TRP A 129 -13.43 -16.60 12.90
N GLN A 130 -13.63 -15.34 12.55
CA GLN A 130 -14.91 -14.68 12.68
C GLN A 130 -15.82 -15.08 11.51
N ILE A 131 -17.04 -15.51 11.85
CA ILE A 131 -18.13 -15.71 10.90
C ILE A 131 -19.14 -14.59 11.12
N ALA A 132 -19.35 -13.75 10.10
CA ALA A 132 -20.24 -12.60 10.18
C ALA A 132 -21.42 -12.73 9.20
N SER A 133 -22.53 -12.09 9.55
CA SER A 133 -23.72 -11.96 8.70
C SER A 133 -24.36 -10.62 8.99
N GLY A 134 -25.03 -10.05 8.01
CA GLY A 134 -25.68 -8.77 8.17
C GLY A 134 -26.16 -8.21 6.85
N ASP A 135 -26.61 -6.96 6.94
CA ASP A 135 -27.10 -6.21 5.80
C ASP A 135 -26.83 -4.71 6.00
N TYR A 136 -26.71 -4.00 4.89
CA TYR A 136 -26.61 -2.54 4.89
C TYR A 136 -27.10 -1.99 3.56
N TRP A 137 -27.49 -0.72 3.60
CA TRP A 137 -27.80 0.07 2.41
C TRP A 137 -26.52 0.71 1.88
N HIS A 138 -26.11 0.34 0.66
CA HIS A 138 -24.99 0.97 -0.01
C HIS A 138 -25.49 2.19 -0.82
N ASN A 139 -25.17 3.39 -0.35
CA ASN A 139 -25.62 4.64 -0.95
C ASN A 139 -24.61 5.14 -2.01
N SER A 140 -24.70 4.60 -3.22
CA SER A 140 -23.92 5.04 -4.39
C SER A 140 -24.81 5.45 -5.55
N SER A 141 -24.20 5.81 -6.68
CA SER A 141 -24.88 6.17 -7.94
C SER A 141 -25.83 5.07 -8.45
N ALA A 142 -25.58 3.82 -8.07
CA ALA A 142 -26.48 2.70 -8.27
C ALA A 142 -26.70 2.04 -6.91
N SER A 143 -27.57 2.62 -6.09
CA SER A 143 -27.79 2.15 -4.73
C SER A 143 -28.38 0.74 -4.69
N PHE A 144 -27.95 -0.07 -3.72
CA PHE A 144 -28.46 -1.41 -3.50
C PHE A 144 -28.44 -1.76 -2.01
N PHE A 145 -29.30 -2.72 -1.63
CA PHE A 145 -29.17 -3.42 -0.36
C PHE A 145 -28.18 -4.56 -0.54
N ASN A 146 -27.16 -4.59 0.29
CA ASN A 146 -26.26 -5.73 0.38
C ASN A 146 -26.66 -6.58 1.57
N VAL A 147 -26.84 -7.88 1.35
CA VAL A 147 -27.12 -8.86 2.38
C VAL A 147 -26.07 -9.95 2.24
N TYR A 148 -25.37 -10.24 3.34
CA TYR A 148 -24.33 -11.24 3.37
C TYR A 148 -24.53 -12.20 4.53
N GLN A 149 -24.14 -13.44 4.31
CA GLN A 149 -24.32 -14.52 5.28
C GLN A 149 -23.06 -15.38 5.36
N ASN A 150 -22.68 -15.69 6.60
CA ASN A 150 -21.53 -16.54 6.94
C ASN A 150 -20.23 -16.13 6.23
N THR A 151 -19.99 -14.82 6.10
CA THR A 151 -18.71 -14.32 5.58
C THR A 151 -17.61 -14.62 6.57
N SER A 152 -16.46 -15.06 6.05
CA SER A 152 -15.32 -15.46 6.86
C SER A 152 -14.29 -14.36 6.92
N ASN A 153 -13.88 -14.00 8.13
CA ASN A 153 -12.76 -13.12 8.38
C ASN A 153 -11.75 -13.82 9.29
N ILE A 154 -10.47 -13.58 9.07
CA ILE A 154 -9.41 -14.02 9.98
C ILE A 154 -8.93 -12.83 10.80
N ILE A 155 -8.88 -12.99 12.11
CA ILE A 155 -8.51 -11.92 13.03
C ILE A 155 -7.29 -12.36 13.84
N ALA A 156 -6.31 -11.48 13.99
CA ALA A 156 -5.25 -11.62 14.97
C ALA A 156 -5.18 -10.37 15.86
N LEU A 157 -5.27 -10.56 17.17
CA LEU A 157 -5.10 -9.53 18.19
C LEU A 157 -3.72 -9.69 18.83
N LEU A 158 -2.82 -8.75 18.56
CA LEU A 158 -1.57 -8.60 19.30
C LEU A 158 -1.84 -7.78 20.57
N GLU A 159 -1.67 -8.41 21.74
CA GLU A 159 -1.94 -7.76 23.02
C GLU A 159 -0.85 -6.75 23.41
N GLY A 160 -1.22 -5.48 23.44
CA GLY A 160 -0.41 -4.40 24.01
C GLY A 160 -0.62 -4.25 25.52
N GLU A 161 -0.11 -3.15 26.09
CA GLU A 161 -0.27 -2.78 27.49
C GLU A 161 -1.74 -2.52 27.87
N SER A 162 -2.56 -2.09 26.91
CA SER A 162 -4.00 -1.95 27.09
C SER A 162 -4.71 -3.28 27.39
N GLY A 163 -4.13 -4.40 26.96
CA GLY A 163 -4.49 -5.76 27.35
C GLY A 163 -5.82 -6.29 26.81
N PHE A 164 -6.03 -7.57 27.10
CA PHE A 164 -7.30 -8.28 26.97
C PHE A 164 -7.81 -8.57 28.39
N HIS A 165 -9.02 -8.11 28.73
CA HIS A 165 -9.54 -8.19 30.08
C HIS A 165 -10.26 -9.53 30.32
N ALA A 166 -10.26 -10.00 31.57
CA ALA A 166 -10.85 -11.28 31.95
C ALA A 166 -12.37 -11.38 31.70
N ASN A 167 -13.05 -10.24 31.58
CA ASN A 167 -14.48 -10.15 31.23
C ASN A 167 -14.74 -10.26 29.71
N GLY A 168 -13.71 -10.50 28.90
CA GLY A 168 -13.80 -10.60 27.44
C GLY A 168 -13.76 -9.28 26.69
N THR A 169 -13.60 -8.13 27.37
CA THR A 169 -13.43 -6.84 26.69
C THR A 169 -11.95 -6.59 26.36
N ILE A 170 -11.70 -5.83 25.29
CA ILE A 170 -10.35 -5.42 24.91
C ILE A 170 -10.09 -3.97 25.31
N GLY A 171 -8.86 -3.67 25.67
CA GLY A 171 -8.42 -2.29 25.84
C GLY A 171 -8.39 -1.52 24.51
N SER A 172 -8.00 -0.24 24.59
CA SER A 172 -7.84 0.62 23.41
C SER A 172 -6.94 -0.06 22.35
N SER A 173 -7.46 -0.13 21.13
CA SER A 173 -6.88 -0.89 20.03
C SER A 173 -6.76 -0.05 18.76
N ILE A 174 -5.78 -0.38 17.92
CA ILE A 174 -5.70 0.07 16.53
C ILE A 174 -6.14 -1.11 15.66
N LEU A 175 -7.08 -0.87 14.75
CA LEU A 175 -7.48 -1.85 13.74
C LEU A 175 -6.71 -1.56 12.44
N VAL A 176 -6.03 -2.57 11.92
CA VAL A 176 -5.47 -2.57 10.57
C VAL A 176 -6.19 -3.64 9.77
N ASN A 177 -6.60 -3.29 8.55
CA ASN A 177 -7.44 -4.12 7.70
C ASN A 177 -6.77 -4.34 6.34
N CYS A 178 -6.89 -5.55 5.83
CA CYS A 178 -6.67 -5.90 4.43
C CYS A 178 -7.83 -6.81 4.00
N HIS A 179 -7.99 -7.07 2.70
CA HIS A 179 -8.90 -8.11 2.24
C HIS A 179 -8.18 -9.16 1.39
N TYR A 180 -8.53 -10.43 1.60
CA TYR A 180 -7.84 -11.56 0.96
C TYR A 180 -8.69 -12.24 -0.12
N ASP A 181 -9.97 -11.88 -0.22
CA ASP A 181 -10.80 -12.25 -1.36
C ASP A 181 -10.35 -11.53 -2.64
N SER A 182 -10.86 -11.98 -3.78
CA SER A 182 -10.59 -11.34 -5.07
C SER A 182 -11.83 -11.36 -5.96
N VAL A 183 -11.86 -10.49 -6.97
CA VAL A 183 -12.86 -10.58 -8.05
C VAL A 183 -12.72 -11.84 -8.91
N PRO A 184 -13.77 -12.23 -9.65
CA PRO A 184 -13.68 -13.23 -10.70
C PRO A 184 -12.58 -12.93 -11.72
N PHE A 185 -11.91 -13.98 -12.19
CA PHE A 185 -10.87 -13.93 -13.24
C PHE A 185 -9.60 -13.12 -12.91
N ALA A 186 -9.43 -12.65 -11.68
CA ALA A 186 -8.20 -12.01 -11.22
C ALA A 186 -7.67 -12.66 -9.93
N LEU A 187 -6.34 -12.68 -9.78
CA LEU A 187 -5.68 -13.22 -8.59
C LEU A 187 -5.63 -12.23 -7.42
N GLY A 188 -5.91 -10.94 -7.66
CA GLY A 188 -5.94 -9.91 -6.61
C GLY A 188 -4.59 -9.65 -5.95
N ALA A 189 -3.48 -9.67 -6.71
CA ALA A 189 -2.14 -9.51 -6.15
C ALA A 189 -1.93 -8.13 -5.52
N SER A 190 -2.20 -7.07 -6.29
CA SER A 190 -2.16 -5.68 -5.81
C SER A 190 -3.39 -5.32 -4.97
N ASP A 191 -4.51 -5.95 -5.26
CA ASP A 191 -5.82 -5.68 -4.67
C ASP A 191 -6.42 -6.98 -4.13
N ASN A 192 -6.15 -7.36 -2.87
CA ASN A 192 -5.36 -6.65 -1.85
C ASN A 192 -4.34 -7.60 -1.17
N ALA A 193 -4.00 -8.70 -1.84
CA ALA A 193 -3.15 -9.75 -1.28
C ALA A 193 -1.77 -9.26 -0.81
N VAL A 194 -1.15 -8.32 -1.53
CA VAL A 194 0.14 -7.72 -1.12
C VAL A 194 0.06 -7.02 0.23
N PHE A 195 -1.04 -6.33 0.50
CA PHE A 195 -1.23 -5.65 1.78
C PHE A 195 -1.52 -6.65 2.91
N CYS A 196 -2.25 -7.75 2.64
CA CYS A 196 -2.37 -8.84 3.59
C CYS A 196 -1.02 -9.50 3.93
N ALA A 197 -0.16 -9.67 2.93
CA ALA A 197 1.18 -10.23 3.13
C ALA A 197 2.09 -9.29 3.95
N ILE A 198 2.06 -7.99 3.65
CA ILE A 198 2.74 -6.95 4.45
C ILE A 198 2.22 -6.98 5.88
N MET A 199 0.89 -7.06 6.04
CA MET A 199 0.23 -7.09 7.34
C MET A 199 0.65 -8.31 8.17
N ALA A 200 0.78 -9.50 7.55
CA ALA A 200 1.27 -10.72 8.20
C ALA A 200 2.75 -10.60 8.64
N GLU A 201 3.60 -9.97 7.83
CA GLU A 201 5.01 -9.74 8.20
C GLU A 201 5.13 -8.70 9.32
N VAL A 202 4.33 -7.63 9.28
CA VAL A 202 4.27 -6.65 10.37
C VAL A 202 3.82 -7.30 11.68
N LEU A 203 2.79 -8.17 11.65
CA LEU A 203 2.38 -8.96 12.81
C LEU A 203 3.53 -9.83 13.34
N THR A 204 4.27 -10.49 12.45
CA THR A 204 5.43 -11.32 12.81
C THR A 204 6.54 -10.51 13.49
N LYS A 205 6.86 -9.34 12.97
CA LYS A 205 7.90 -8.48 13.54
C LYS A 205 7.49 -7.89 14.88
N LEU A 206 6.27 -7.36 14.97
CA LEU A 206 5.76 -6.78 16.20
C LEU A 206 5.60 -7.83 17.30
N SER A 207 5.18 -9.05 16.97
CA SER A 207 5.02 -10.12 17.96
C SER A 207 6.35 -10.63 18.54
N ARG A 208 7.46 -10.47 17.80
CA ARG A 208 8.80 -10.83 18.26
C ARG A 208 9.47 -9.72 19.08
N SER A 209 8.94 -8.49 19.06
CA SER A 209 9.49 -7.38 19.83
C SER A 209 9.54 -7.70 21.32
N LYS A 210 10.63 -7.28 21.98
CA LYS A 210 10.81 -7.40 23.43
C LYS A 210 9.92 -6.42 24.21
N GLN A 211 9.49 -5.34 23.56
CA GLN A 211 8.63 -4.31 24.15
C GLN A 211 7.20 -4.45 23.62
N LYS A 212 6.23 -4.48 24.54
CA LYS A 212 4.81 -4.40 24.21
C LYS A 212 4.47 -3.01 23.68
N LEU A 213 3.51 -2.95 22.75
CA LEU A 213 2.93 -1.69 22.31
C LEU A 213 2.01 -1.13 23.39
N LYS A 214 1.83 0.20 23.44
CA LYS A 214 0.91 0.85 24.41
C LYS A 214 -0.55 0.44 24.21
N ARG A 215 -0.93 0.20 22.96
CA ARG A 215 -2.27 -0.19 22.53
C ARG A 215 -2.22 -1.56 21.88
N ASN A 216 -3.32 -2.29 21.96
CA ASN A 216 -3.50 -3.50 21.18
C ASN A 216 -3.50 -3.17 19.68
N VAL A 217 -3.15 -4.16 18.86
CA VAL A 217 -3.31 -4.07 17.41
C VAL A 217 -4.14 -5.26 16.94
N ILE A 218 -5.23 -4.95 16.26
CA ILE A 218 -6.12 -5.94 15.62
C ILE A 218 -5.77 -5.95 14.14
N PHE A 219 -5.37 -7.12 13.65
CA PHE A 219 -5.12 -7.40 12.25
C PHE A 219 -6.33 -8.15 11.70
N LEU A 220 -7.11 -7.48 10.85
CA LEU A 220 -8.31 -8.02 10.23
C LEU A 220 -8.02 -8.35 8.77
N PHE A 221 -8.09 -9.64 8.44
CA PHE A 221 -8.09 -10.15 7.08
C PHE A 221 -9.55 -10.39 6.68
N ASN A 222 -10.12 -9.43 5.95
CA ASN A 222 -11.50 -9.44 5.46
C ASN A 222 -11.64 -10.39 4.26
N GLY A 223 -12.65 -11.26 4.24
CA GLY A 223 -12.85 -12.27 3.19
C GLY A 223 -14.00 -11.98 2.22
N ALA A 224 -14.53 -10.76 2.18
CA ALA A 224 -15.67 -10.47 1.31
C ALA A 224 -15.77 -8.99 0.88
N GLU A 225 -14.65 -8.27 0.85
CA GLU A 225 -14.62 -6.85 0.51
C GLU A 225 -15.18 -6.59 -0.90
N GLU A 226 -14.86 -7.46 -1.86
CA GLU A 226 -15.18 -7.29 -3.29
C GLU A 226 -16.69 -7.38 -3.56
N ASN A 227 -17.45 -7.83 -2.57
CA ASN A 227 -18.91 -7.78 -2.57
C ASN A 227 -19.47 -6.44 -2.07
N GLY A 228 -18.64 -5.39 -1.99
CA GLY A 228 -19.00 -4.06 -1.52
C GLY A 228 -18.90 -3.87 0.00
N LEU A 229 -18.25 -4.79 0.72
CA LEU A 229 -18.08 -4.75 2.19
C LEU A 229 -16.85 -3.91 2.62
N GLN A 230 -16.63 -2.79 1.94
CA GLN A 230 -15.60 -1.79 2.25
C GLN A 230 -15.95 -0.95 3.47
#